data_AF-A0A5M3WT18-F1
#
_entry.id   AF-A0A5M3WT18-F1
#
_cell.length_a   1.000
_cell.length_b   1.000
_cell.length_c   1.000
_cell.angle_alpha   90.00
_cell.angle_beta   90.00
_cell.angle_gamma   90.00
#
_symmetry.space_group_name_H-M   'P 1'
#
loop_
_entity.id
_entity.type
_entity.pdbx_description
1 polymer ?
#
loop_
_entity_poly.entity_id
_entity_poly.type
_entity_poly.pdbx_seq_one_letter_code
_entity_poly.pdbx_strand_id
1 'polypeptide(L)'
;MTHFIVCCDGTWNTPEIESVTNVCRLYNALTETSVDGDRQLAYYQPGVGTLRNRLLGGAFGLGLSDNVMDAYLWLTTRYAPGDRISLFGFSRGAYTARSLAGMISACGLIDTTKVDEEKLWPQIKDLYNRGYRQKKRDPLGREWRHGLAFCWDPDDYDQIPIQFIGVWDTVGALGIPAYMGWLSLLDPLHRHDFHDMRLNPYIKHGRHAVAMDERRSPYTPALWSEPYGTEQVVKQVWFPGSHMDVGGGHLQRGLSDCSLRWMIDEAREAVGIGFYKTTVEDQITPNPLDVLHNDDHGVVGVLEPLVDPQLGPLLEIFEQPRPRAVPKIDPDATIPLIHQSVYDRYQTPPITSGPYRATQVLAPGQSRTIEVFAHEPWNETGLYLEFGDYHFMAEGQWRDADILSGPAGTTGLRRFNPLVERLRLVGTLLGQGEKLFRLVTGNKVADFIGSRREEDMPWMSLVGVVANDAISVDGEFKSHERIAVGAGTSCRVTRSGYLYAFANDAWGFYGNNRGSVHLTVTRMPSEAGPARTRRERSQQQAVPAGKERTPSGNRQAELAGAGRGRRAGKQG
;
A
#
# COMPACT_ATOMS: atom_id res chain seq x y z
N MET A 1 -26.84 -21.46 6.55
CA MET A 1 -25.79 -20.71 5.83
C MET A 1 -24.98 -19.98 6.87
N THR A 2 -23.66 -20.11 6.81
CA THR A 2 -22.71 -19.45 7.70
C THR A 2 -21.86 -18.47 6.89
N HIS A 3 -21.59 -17.30 7.46
CA HIS A 3 -20.66 -16.32 6.91
C HIS A 3 -19.35 -16.38 7.71
N PHE A 4 -18.31 -16.93 7.10
CA PHE A 4 -16.98 -17.00 7.66
C PHE A 4 -16.23 -15.68 7.44
N ILE A 5 -15.64 -15.15 8.51
CA ILE A 5 -14.89 -13.89 8.49
C ILE A 5 -13.46 -14.18 8.96
N VAL A 6 -12.49 -14.06 8.07
CA VAL A 6 -11.08 -14.33 8.38
C VAL A 6 -10.33 -13.02 8.48
N CYS A 7 -9.77 -12.74 9.65
CA CYS A 7 -9.03 -11.51 9.95
C CYS A 7 -7.54 -11.83 10.15
N CYS A 8 -6.70 -11.43 9.19
CA CYS A 8 -5.26 -11.66 9.20
C CYS A 8 -4.49 -10.40 9.58
N ASP A 9 -3.87 -10.37 10.76
CA ASP A 9 -3.17 -9.18 11.25
C ASP A 9 -1.72 -9.07 10.72
N GLY A 10 -1.20 -7.85 10.73
CA GLY A 10 0.18 -7.53 10.38
C GLY A 10 1.19 -8.04 11.40
N THR A 11 2.39 -8.39 10.92
CA THR A 11 3.54 -8.85 11.72
C THR A 11 3.99 -7.80 12.74
N TRP A 12 4.53 -8.27 13.88
CA TRP A 12 5.05 -7.48 15.02
C TRP A 12 4.04 -6.77 15.91
N ASN A 13 2.74 -7.04 15.74
CA ASN A 13 1.74 -6.57 16.69
C ASN A 13 1.66 -7.53 17.89
N THR A 14 2.59 -7.40 18.85
CA THR A 14 2.45 -8.12 20.11
C THR A 14 1.29 -7.52 20.93
N PRO A 15 0.60 -8.32 21.75
CA PRO A 15 -0.36 -7.82 22.75
C PRO A 15 0.25 -6.86 23.79
N GLU A 16 1.56 -6.65 23.73
CA GLU A 16 2.36 -5.76 24.58
C GLU A 16 2.44 -4.33 24.00
N ILE A 17 1.95 -4.10 22.77
CA ILE A 17 1.74 -2.75 22.23
C ILE A 17 0.52 -2.17 22.95
N GLU A 18 0.65 -0.97 23.52
CA GLU A 18 -0.44 -0.28 24.22
C GLU A 18 -1.65 0.06 23.32
N SER A 19 -1.60 -0.27 22.01
CA SER A 19 -2.72 -0.12 21.08
C SER A 19 -2.80 -1.24 20.04
N VAL A 20 -4.01 -1.48 19.53
CA VAL A 20 -4.39 -2.60 18.64
C VAL A 20 -4.64 -2.14 17.20
N THR A 21 -4.45 -3.03 16.23
CA THR A 21 -4.71 -2.74 14.81
C THR A 21 -6.18 -2.68 14.47
N ASN A 22 -6.49 -2.09 13.31
CA ASN A 22 -7.84 -2.09 12.75
C ASN A 22 -8.35 -3.49 12.43
N VAL A 23 -7.47 -4.48 12.16
CA VAL A 23 -7.89 -5.88 11.98
C VAL A 23 -8.41 -6.45 13.31
N CYS A 24 -7.67 -6.27 14.40
CA CYS A 24 -8.10 -6.71 15.73
C CYS A 24 -9.37 -5.98 16.19
N ARG A 25 -9.44 -4.67 15.97
CA ARG A 25 -10.63 -3.87 16.30
C ARG A 25 -11.85 -4.26 15.48
N LEU A 26 -11.69 -4.52 14.18
CA LEU A 26 -12.76 -5.04 13.33
C LEU A 26 -13.24 -6.40 13.85
N TYR A 27 -12.31 -7.32 14.14
CA TYR A 27 -12.65 -8.64 14.69
C TYR A 27 -13.44 -8.53 16.01
N ASN A 28 -13.02 -7.68 16.93
CA ASN A 28 -13.70 -7.46 18.21
C ASN A 28 -15.06 -6.76 18.06
N ALA A 29 -15.32 -6.09 16.93
CA ALA A 29 -16.59 -5.43 16.66
C ALA A 29 -17.63 -6.36 16.02
N LEU A 30 -17.27 -7.57 15.58
CA LEU A 30 -18.17 -8.50 14.90
C LEU A 30 -19.23 -9.08 15.84
N THR A 31 -20.46 -9.19 15.35
CA THR A 31 -21.54 -9.96 16.00
C THR A 31 -21.52 -11.43 15.57
N GLU A 32 -22.21 -12.30 16.31
CA GLU A 32 -22.40 -13.71 15.93
C GLU A 32 -23.43 -13.90 14.79
N THR A 33 -24.14 -12.84 14.40
CA THR A 33 -25.13 -12.84 13.33
C THR A 33 -24.91 -11.68 12.36
N SER A 34 -25.18 -11.91 11.08
CA SER A 34 -25.13 -10.90 10.03
C SER A 34 -26.34 -9.96 10.11
N VAL A 35 -26.37 -8.92 9.27
CA VAL A 35 -27.52 -8.03 9.12
C VAL A 35 -28.79 -8.80 8.73
N ASP A 36 -28.65 -9.87 7.94
CA ASP A 36 -29.75 -10.70 7.46
C ASP A 36 -30.13 -11.84 8.42
N GLY A 37 -29.44 -11.95 9.56
CA GLY A 37 -29.68 -13.00 10.56
C GLY A 37 -28.93 -14.31 10.33
N ASP A 38 -28.14 -14.43 9.26
CA ASP A 38 -27.24 -15.58 9.07
C ASP A 38 -26.19 -15.64 10.18
N ARG A 39 -25.78 -16.86 10.57
CA ARG A 39 -24.69 -17.05 11.53
C ARG A 39 -23.38 -16.51 10.96
N GLN A 40 -22.63 -15.75 11.76
CA GLN A 40 -21.26 -15.35 11.48
C GLN A 40 -20.28 -16.14 12.36
N LEU A 41 -19.17 -16.57 11.77
CA LEU A 41 -18.07 -17.16 12.52
C LEU A 41 -16.77 -16.50 12.11
N ALA A 42 -16.09 -15.91 13.08
CA ALA A 42 -14.86 -15.17 12.85
C ALA A 42 -13.61 -15.98 13.25
N TYR A 43 -12.53 -15.79 12.50
CA TYR A 43 -11.20 -16.32 12.78
C TYR A 43 -10.20 -15.17 12.82
N TYR A 44 -9.39 -15.13 13.87
CA TYR A 44 -8.30 -14.16 13.99
C TYR A 44 -6.96 -14.87 13.84
N GLN A 45 -6.23 -14.55 12.78
CA GLN A 45 -4.86 -14.98 12.57
C GLN A 45 -3.91 -13.88 13.08
N PRO A 46 -3.13 -14.13 14.15
CA PRO A 46 -2.14 -13.17 14.62
C PRO A 46 -1.03 -12.98 13.59
N GLY A 47 -0.42 -11.80 13.61
CA GLY A 47 0.72 -11.48 12.76
C GLY A 47 1.92 -12.36 13.06
N VAL A 48 2.77 -12.55 12.04
CA VAL A 48 4.06 -13.24 12.20
C VAL A 48 4.89 -12.54 13.30
N GLY A 49 5.55 -13.29 14.20
CA GLY A 49 6.45 -12.74 15.22
C GLY A 49 5.87 -12.47 16.63
N THR A 50 4.58 -12.72 16.88
CA THR A 50 3.98 -12.59 18.23
C THR A 50 4.40 -13.75 19.16
N LEU A 51 5.19 -13.45 20.20
CA LEU A 51 5.72 -14.26 21.33
C LEU A 51 5.97 -15.78 21.18
N ARG A 52 5.02 -16.61 20.69
CA ARG A 52 5.18 -18.08 20.63
C ARG A 52 6.05 -18.55 19.45
N ASN A 53 6.19 -17.75 18.41
CA ASN A 53 7.01 -18.06 17.22
C ASN A 53 8.44 -17.51 17.27
N ARG A 54 8.84 -16.83 18.36
CA ARG A 54 10.19 -16.27 18.51
C ARG A 54 11.29 -17.32 18.67
N LEU A 55 10.96 -18.53 19.13
CA LEU A 55 11.95 -19.53 19.56
C LEU A 55 12.23 -20.68 18.58
N LEU A 56 11.41 -20.89 17.54
CA LEU A 56 11.53 -22.10 16.69
C LEU A 56 11.45 -21.87 15.17
N GLY A 57 11.25 -20.65 14.68
CA GLY A 57 10.91 -20.43 13.27
C GLY A 57 11.71 -19.32 12.59
N GLY A 58 13.04 -19.42 12.60
CA GLY A 58 13.89 -18.56 11.79
C GLY A 58 13.69 -18.87 10.30
N ALA A 59 12.73 -18.19 9.66
CA ALA A 59 12.73 -17.75 8.26
C ALA A 59 11.45 -16.92 8.02
N PHE A 60 11.62 -15.65 7.69
CA PHE A 60 10.54 -14.67 7.55
C PHE A 60 9.47 -15.05 6.49
N GLY A 61 9.81 -15.89 5.50
CA GLY A 61 8.88 -16.42 4.49
C GLY A 61 8.16 -17.71 4.88
N LEU A 62 8.65 -18.47 5.88
CA LEU A 62 7.99 -19.68 6.37
C LEU A 62 6.72 -19.30 7.16
N GLY A 63 6.82 -18.35 8.09
CA GLY A 63 5.68 -17.96 8.94
C GLY A 63 4.48 -17.36 8.18
N LEU A 64 4.72 -16.67 7.05
CA LEU A 64 3.63 -16.14 6.22
C LEU A 64 2.88 -17.27 5.49
N SER A 65 3.63 -18.24 4.96
CA SER A 65 3.05 -19.43 4.32
C SER A 65 2.23 -20.25 5.32
N ASP A 66 2.76 -20.41 6.54
CA ASP A 66 2.06 -21.11 7.63
C ASP A 66 0.76 -20.40 8.00
N ASN A 67 0.76 -19.07 8.14
CA ASN A 67 -0.47 -18.30 8.39
C ASN A 67 -1.54 -18.49 7.29
N VAL A 68 -1.14 -18.59 6.01
CA VAL A 68 -2.08 -18.88 4.91
C VAL A 68 -2.65 -20.29 5.05
N MET A 69 -1.80 -21.29 5.32
CA MET A 69 -2.21 -22.69 5.48
C MET A 69 -3.08 -22.91 6.73
N ASP A 70 -2.81 -22.22 7.83
CA ASP A 70 -3.60 -22.25 9.07
C ASP A 70 -5.02 -21.70 8.83
N ALA A 71 -5.13 -20.53 8.20
CA ALA A 71 -6.42 -19.95 7.86
C ALA A 71 -7.19 -20.83 6.85
N TYR A 72 -6.50 -21.43 5.89
CA TYR A 72 -7.08 -22.39 4.95
C TYR A 72 -7.61 -23.64 5.68
N LEU A 73 -6.81 -24.22 6.60
CA LEU A 73 -7.22 -25.34 7.45
C LEU A 73 -8.46 -25.00 8.27
N TRP A 74 -8.50 -23.82 8.89
CA TRP A 74 -9.62 -23.38 9.70
C TRP A 74 -10.92 -23.29 8.89
N LEU A 75 -10.84 -22.76 7.66
CA LEU A 75 -11.97 -22.69 6.73
C LEU A 75 -12.41 -24.08 6.27
N THR A 76 -11.47 -24.88 5.76
CA THR A 76 -11.79 -26.16 5.09
C THR A 76 -12.37 -27.22 6.04
N THR A 77 -12.10 -27.09 7.34
CA THR A 77 -12.66 -27.96 8.39
C THR A 77 -14.07 -27.56 8.86
N ARG A 78 -14.59 -26.41 8.40
CA ARG A 78 -15.90 -25.85 8.85
C ARG A 78 -16.84 -25.52 7.70
N TYR A 79 -16.29 -25.24 6.52
CA TYR A 79 -17.04 -24.80 5.36
C TYR A 79 -17.98 -25.90 4.85
N ALA A 80 -19.24 -25.53 4.65
CA ALA A 80 -20.22 -26.32 3.91
C ALA A 80 -20.58 -25.63 2.59
N PRO A 81 -20.98 -26.39 1.54
CA PRO A 81 -21.47 -25.80 0.30
C PRO A 81 -22.56 -24.76 0.53
N GLY A 82 -22.38 -23.57 -0.07
CA GLY A 82 -23.29 -22.44 0.07
C GLY A 82 -22.93 -21.46 1.19
N ASP A 83 -21.92 -21.74 2.02
CA ASP A 83 -21.40 -20.76 2.99
C ASP A 83 -20.64 -19.61 2.30
N ARG A 84 -20.56 -18.45 2.97
CA ARG A 84 -19.90 -17.23 2.46
C ARG A 84 -18.58 -16.98 3.16
N ILE A 85 -17.61 -16.40 2.47
CA ILE A 85 -16.29 -16.06 3.03
C ILE A 85 -15.99 -14.57 2.80
N SER A 86 -15.55 -13.89 3.85
CA SER A 86 -14.97 -12.54 3.79
C SER A 86 -13.60 -12.53 4.45
N LEU A 87 -12.64 -11.87 3.79
CA LEU A 87 -11.25 -11.85 4.20
C LEU A 87 -10.81 -10.42 4.52
N PHE A 88 -10.14 -10.24 5.64
CA PHE A 88 -9.61 -8.97 6.09
C PHE A 88 -8.13 -9.07 6.40
N GLY A 89 -7.37 -8.01 6.14
CA GLY A 89 -6.00 -7.97 6.65
C GLY A 89 -5.29 -6.63 6.52
N PHE A 90 -4.24 -6.45 7.30
CA PHE A 90 -3.42 -5.25 7.31
C PHE A 90 -1.96 -5.59 7.03
N SER A 91 -1.26 -4.78 6.25
CA SER A 91 0.19 -4.91 6.02
C SER A 91 0.55 -6.26 5.38
N ARG A 92 1.44 -7.05 6.01
CA ARG A 92 1.70 -8.45 5.65
C ARG A 92 0.49 -9.37 5.90
N GLY A 93 -0.38 -9.05 6.86
CA GLY A 93 -1.66 -9.73 7.03
C GLY A 93 -2.62 -9.53 5.85
N ALA A 94 -2.57 -8.36 5.20
CA ALA A 94 -3.28 -8.15 3.94
C ALA A 94 -2.73 -9.04 2.81
N TYR A 95 -1.42 -9.26 2.79
CA TYR A 95 -0.78 -10.23 1.89
C TYR A 95 -1.26 -11.65 2.19
N THR A 96 -1.35 -12.05 3.47
CA THR A 96 -1.94 -13.35 3.89
C THR A 96 -3.37 -13.50 3.38
N ALA A 97 -4.23 -12.50 3.61
CA ALA A 97 -5.63 -12.53 3.20
C ALA A 97 -5.79 -12.66 1.68
N ARG A 98 -5.01 -11.89 0.91
CA ARG A 98 -4.98 -11.99 -0.56
C ARG A 98 -4.43 -13.33 -1.04
N SER A 99 -3.40 -13.84 -0.38
CA SER A 99 -2.80 -15.15 -0.71
C SER A 99 -3.73 -16.30 -0.38
N LEU A 100 -4.50 -16.22 0.70
CA LEU A 100 -5.56 -17.17 1.04
C LEU A 100 -6.65 -17.15 -0.03
N ALA A 101 -7.06 -15.96 -0.51
CA ALA A 101 -8.01 -15.84 -1.61
C ALA A 101 -7.48 -16.50 -2.90
N GLY A 102 -6.21 -16.28 -3.22
CA GLY A 102 -5.51 -16.90 -4.35
C GLY A 102 -5.42 -18.42 -4.21
N MET A 103 -5.13 -18.92 -3.00
CA MET A 103 -5.07 -20.34 -2.70
C MET A 103 -6.45 -20.99 -2.86
N ILE A 104 -7.51 -20.43 -2.26
CA ILE A 104 -8.88 -20.93 -2.43
C ILE A 104 -9.24 -20.94 -3.91
N SER A 105 -9.02 -19.84 -4.62
CA SER A 105 -9.28 -19.74 -6.06
C SER A 105 -8.53 -20.77 -6.92
N ALA A 106 -7.30 -21.12 -6.54
CA ALA A 106 -6.49 -22.06 -7.30
C ALA A 106 -6.77 -23.52 -6.94
N CYS A 107 -7.04 -23.77 -5.67
CA CYS A 107 -7.01 -25.10 -5.07
C CYS A 107 -8.38 -25.63 -4.64
N GLY A 108 -9.41 -24.79 -4.57
CA GLY A 108 -10.70 -25.16 -3.97
C GLY A 108 -10.72 -25.07 -2.45
N LEU A 109 -11.78 -25.64 -1.86
CA LEU A 109 -11.86 -26.00 -0.44
C LEU A 109 -12.04 -27.52 -0.36
N ILE A 110 -11.05 -28.22 0.19
CA ILE A 110 -11.04 -29.68 0.24
C ILE A 110 -12.02 -30.21 1.31
N ASP A 111 -12.67 -31.33 1.03
CA ASP A 111 -13.49 -32.02 2.03
C ASP A 111 -12.58 -32.76 3.01
N THR A 112 -12.30 -32.13 4.15
CA THR A 112 -11.41 -32.70 5.17
C THR A 112 -12.01 -33.91 5.87
N THR A 113 -13.32 -34.19 5.72
CA THR A 113 -13.94 -35.39 6.28
C THR A 113 -13.49 -36.67 5.57
N LYS A 114 -12.85 -36.53 4.40
CA LYS A 114 -12.28 -37.62 3.59
C LYS A 114 -10.77 -37.77 3.76
N VAL A 115 -10.15 -36.95 4.61
CA VAL A 115 -8.71 -36.97 4.85
C VAL A 115 -8.47 -37.41 6.29
N ASP A 116 -7.59 -38.40 6.48
CA ASP A 116 -7.18 -38.83 7.82
C ASP A 116 -6.57 -37.62 8.57
N GLU A 117 -6.92 -37.44 9.84
CA GLU A 117 -6.49 -36.29 10.64
C GLU A 117 -4.96 -36.12 10.65
N GLU A 118 -4.21 -37.22 10.77
CA GLU A 118 -2.73 -37.23 10.74
C GLU A 118 -2.14 -36.78 9.40
N LYS A 119 -2.89 -36.90 8.31
CA LYS A 119 -2.46 -36.54 6.95
C LYS A 119 -2.94 -35.16 6.52
N LEU A 120 -3.83 -34.52 7.29
CA LEU A 120 -4.47 -33.28 6.90
C LEU A 120 -3.47 -32.14 6.67
N TRP A 121 -2.55 -31.92 7.62
CA TRP A 121 -1.53 -30.88 7.48
C TRP A 121 -0.55 -31.16 6.34
N PRO A 122 0.05 -32.38 6.21
CA PRO A 122 0.81 -32.75 5.02
C PRO A 122 0.06 -32.51 3.70
N GLN A 123 -1.24 -32.83 3.65
CA GLN A 123 -2.07 -32.64 2.47
C GLN A 123 -2.25 -31.15 2.12
N ILE A 124 -2.53 -30.30 3.10
CA ILE A 124 -2.64 -28.85 2.90
C ILE A 124 -1.30 -28.26 2.45
N LYS A 125 -0.19 -28.74 3.01
CA LYS A 125 1.16 -28.31 2.60
C LYS A 125 1.47 -28.72 1.17
N ASP A 126 1.08 -29.93 0.74
CA ASP A 126 1.23 -30.37 -0.66
C ASP A 126 0.37 -29.51 -1.59
N LEU A 127 -0.89 -29.29 -1.22
CA LEU A 127 -1.84 -28.43 -1.94
C LEU A 127 -1.32 -27.01 -2.12
N TYR A 128 -0.81 -26.40 -1.05
CA TYR A 128 -0.21 -25.07 -1.07
C TYR A 128 1.01 -25.01 -2.00
N ASN A 129 1.92 -25.99 -1.92
CA ASN A 129 3.15 -25.97 -2.72
C ASN A 129 2.91 -26.29 -4.19
N ARG A 130 2.15 -27.35 -4.50
CA ARG A 130 1.93 -27.83 -5.87
C ARG A 130 0.75 -27.14 -6.55
N GLY A 131 -0.36 -26.98 -5.85
CA GLY A 131 -1.58 -26.39 -6.41
C GLY A 131 -1.53 -24.87 -6.51
N TYR A 132 -0.99 -24.20 -5.49
CA TYR A 132 -0.96 -22.74 -5.43
C TYR A 132 0.39 -22.15 -5.88
N ARG A 133 1.50 -22.54 -5.25
CA ARG A 133 2.82 -21.91 -5.51
C ARG A 133 3.45 -22.28 -6.85
N GLN A 134 3.20 -23.49 -7.37
CA GLN A 134 3.83 -23.98 -8.60
C GLN A 134 2.94 -23.81 -9.86
N LYS A 135 1.84 -23.05 -9.77
CA LYS A 135 0.83 -22.88 -10.83
C LYS A 135 1.38 -22.45 -12.21
N LYS A 136 2.53 -21.75 -12.26
CA LYS A 136 3.20 -21.35 -13.52
C LYS A 136 4.17 -22.38 -14.10
N ARG A 137 4.51 -23.45 -13.37
CA ARG A 137 5.61 -24.39 -13.71
C ARG A 137 5.15 -25.80 -14.09
N ASP A 138 3.85 -26.10 -14.03
CA ASP A 138 3.33 -27.43 -14.34
C ASP A 138 2.53 -27.45 -15.67
N PRO A 139 3.11 -27.98 -16.76
CA PRO A 139 2.43 -28.17 -18.05
C PRO A 139 1.38 -29.30 -18.03
N LEU A 140 1.35 -30.17 -17.00
CA LEU A 140 0.53 -31.39 -16.96
C LEU A 140 -0.82 -31.22 -16.25
N GLY A 141 -1.10 -30.05 -15.65
CA GLY A 141 -2.45 -29.65 -15.27
C GLY A 141 -3.05 -30.45 -14.11
N ARG A 142 -2.95 -29.87 -12.90
CA ARG A 142 -3.77 -30.24 -11.72
C ARG A 142 -3.62 -31.66 -11.18
N GLU A 143 -2.51 -32.38 -11.40
CA GLU A 143 -2.29 -33.69 -10.75
C GLU A 143 -2.38 -33.66 -9.22
N TRP A 144 -2.04 -32.52 -8.60
CA TRP A 144 -2.18 -32.29 -7.16
C TRP A 144 -3.60 -32.54 -6.64
N ARG A 145 -4.62 -32.51 -7.51
CA ARG A 145 -6.03 -32.72 -7.14
C ARG A 145 -6.44 -34.19 -7.08
N HIS A 146 -5.63 -35.10 -7.61
CA HIS A 146 -6.02 -36.50 -7.76
C HIS A 146 -6.30 -37.14 -6.40
N GLY A 147 -7.49 -37.75 -6.25
CA GLY A 147 -7.92 -38.38 -5.01
C GLY A 147 -8.47 -37.40 -3.94
N LEU A 148 -8.55 -36.11 -4.23
CA LEU A 148 -9.16 -35.12 -3.33
C LEU A 148 -10.65 -34.96 -3.61
N ALA A 149 -11.43 -34.89 -2.55
CA ALA A 149 -12.82 -34.43 -2.57
C ALA A 149 -12.87 -32.94 -2.18
N PHE A 150 -13.90 -32.24 -2.63
CA PHE A 150 -14.05 -30.80 -2.45
C PHE A 150 -15.42 -30.44 -1.87
N CYS A 151 -15.44 -29.57 -0.87
CA CYS A 151 -16.65 -28.86 -0.47
C CYS A 151 -16.96 -27.69 -1.42
N TRP A 152 -15.92 -27.14 -2.07
CA TRP A 152 -16.06 -26.25 -3.21
C TRP A 152 -14.92 -26.50 -4.19
N ASP A 153 -15.25 -26.79 -5.45
CA ASP A 153 -14.27 -27.10 -6.49
C ASP A 153 -13.91 -25.82 -7.27
N PRO A 154 -12.62 -25.55 -7.56
CA PRO A 154 -12.23 -24.37 -8.32
C PRO A 154 -12.74 -24.35 -9.77
N ASP A 155 -13.22 -25.48 -10.30
CA ASP A 155 -13.93 -25.52 -11.59
C ASP A 155 -15.32 -24.86 -11.53
N ASP A 156 -15.93 -24.73 -10.34
CA ASP A 156 -17.19 -24.01 -10.10
C ASP A 156 -16.93 -22.52 -9.82
N TYR A 157 -16.12 -21.90 -10.69
CA TYR A 157 -15.56 -20.56 -10.50
C TYR A 157 -16.63 -19.46 -10.34
N ASP A 158 -17.81 -19.65 -10.93
CA ASP A 158 -18.95 -18.71 -10.88
C ASP A 158 -19.65 -18.72 -9.51
N GLN A 159 -19.39 -19.75 -8.70
CA GLN A 159 -19.92 -19.92 -7.35
C GLN A 159 -18.84 -19.74 -6.28
N ILE A 160 -17.77 -18.98 -6.57
CA ILE A 160 -16.70 -18.75 -5.60
C ILE A 160 -17.27 -18.25 -4.25
N PRO A 161 -16.93 -18.90 -3.12
CA PRO A 161 -17.53 -18.55 -1.83
C PRO A 161 -17.03 -17.21 -1.28
N ILE A 162 -15.94 -16.67 -1.81
CA ILE A 162 -15.35 -15.41 -1.35
C ILE A 162 -16.15 -14.23 -1.91
N GLN A 163 -16.87 -13.54 -1.03
CA GLN A 163 -17.73 -12.40 -1.39
C GLN A 163 -17.03 -11.05 -1.21
N PHE A 164 -16.07 -10.95 -0.29
CA PHE A 164 -15.44 -9.67 0.07
C PHE A 164 -13.99 -9.85 0.52
N ILE A 165 -13.12 -8.95 0.05
CA ILE A 165 -11.75 -8.80 0.56
C ILE A 165 -11.53 -7.34 0.95
N GLY A 166 -11.29 -7.09 2.24
CA GLY A 166 -10.99 -5.78 2.80
C GLY A 166 -9.59 -5.68 3.36
N VAL A 167 -8.73 -4.86 2.78
CA VAL A 167 -7.34 -4.74 3.19
C VAL A 167 -6.92 -3.32 3.54
N TRP A 168 -6.04 -3.20 4.53
CA TRP A 168 -5.33 -1.97 4.83
C TRP A 168 -3.88 -2.10 4.36
N ASP A 169 -3.46 -1.15 3.55
CA ASP A 169 -2.09 -0.88 3.11
C ASP A 169 -1.26 -2.16 2.89
N THR A 170 -1.63 -2.97 1.90
CA THR A 170 -0.89 -4.22 1.59
C THR A 170 0.55 -3.90 1.23
N VAL A 171 1.52 -4.46 1.97
CA VAL A 171 2.96 -4.30 1.72
C VAL A 171 3.65 -5.66 1.58
N GLY A 172 4.90 -5.66 1.10
CA GLY A 172 5.71 -6.88 0.94
C GLY A 172 5.88 -7.37 -0.51
N ALA A 173 5.43 -6.61 -1.50
CA ALA A 173 5.66 -6.92 -2.92
C ALA A 173 7.15 -6.91 -3.32
N LEU A 174 7.99 -6.15 -2.60
CA LEU A 174 9.43 -6.01 -2.87
C LEU A 174 10.30 -7.00 -2.09
N GLY A 175 9.71 -7.90 -1.29
CA GLY A 175 10.44 -8.84 -0.45
C GLY A 175 10.88 -8.29 0.91
N ILE A 176 11.73 -9.05 1.60
CA ILE A 176 12.31 -8.65 2.90
C ILE A 176 13.44 -7.65 2.61
N PRO A 177 13.43 -6.46 3.23
CA PRO A 177 14.44 -5.42 2.97
C PRO A 177 15.88 -5.88 3.29
N ALA A 178 16.84 -5.39 2.50
CA ALA A 178 18.26 -5.72 2.64
C ALA A 178 18.89 -5.34 4.00
N TYR A 179 18.32 -4.37 4.74
CA TYR A 179 18.77 -4.03 6.10
C TYR A 179 18.42 -5.09 7.15
N MET A 180 17.45 -5.96 6.86
CA MET A 180 17.27 -7.22 7.57
C MET A 180 18.25 -8.29 7.02
N GLY A 181 19.49 -7.90 6.72
CA GLY A 181 20.50 -8.71 6.01
C GLY A 181 21.02 -9.94 6.77
N TRP A 182 20.71 -10.06 8.06
CA TRP A 182 20.93 -11.29 8.84
C TRP A 182 19.79 -12.31 8.67
N LEU A 183 18.65 -11.90 8.11
CA LEU A 183 17.47 -12.71 7.84
C LEU A 183 17.33 -13.08 6.35
N SER A 184 18.00 -12.34 5.46
CA SER A 184 18.13 -12.68 4.04
C SER A 184 19.01 -13.92 3.79
N LEU A 185 19.73 -14.40 4.81
CA LEU A 185 20.53 -15.63 4.76
C LEU A 185 19.69 -16.91 4.57
N LEU A 186 18.36 -16.80 4.65
CA LEU A 186 17.43 -17.93 4.58
C LEU A 186 16.53 -17.91 3.33
N ASP A 187 16.64 -16.90 2.47
CA ASP A 187 15.83 -16.82 1.26
C ASP A 187 16.67 -16.44 0.02
N PRO A 188 16.87 -17.37 -0.93
CA PRO A 188 17.52 -17.05 -2.18
C PRO A 188 16.70 -16.00 -2.95
N LEU A 189 17.39 -14.98 -3.45
CA LEU A 189 16.97 -13.76 -4.16
C LEU A 189 16.05 -13.92 -5.41
N HIS A 190 15.32 -15.02 -5.53
CA HIS A 190 14.37 -15.28 -6.63
C HIS A 190 13.03 -15.82 -6.13
N ARG A 191 12.58 -15.39 -4.93
CA ARG A 191 11.33 -15.86 -4.30
C ARG A 191 10.16 -14.86 -4.19
N HIS A 192 10.17 -13.74 -4.91
CA HIS A 192 9.11 -12.70 -4.81
C HIS A 192 8.05 -12.69 -5.92
N ASP A 193 8.19 -13.50 -6.98
CA ASP A 193 7.13 -13.80 -7.97
C ASP A 193 5.94 -14.68 -7.48
N PHE A 194 5.76 -14.90 -6.16
CA PHE A 194 5.23 -16.19 -5.68
C PHE A 194 3.76 -16.24 -5.26
N HIS A 195 3.03 -15.13 -5.27
CA HIS A 195 1.61 -15.12 -4.96
C HIS A 195 0.87 -14.27 -5.99
N ASP A 196 -0.22 -14.82 -6.53
CA ASP A 196 -1.10 -14.08 -7.43
C ASP A 196 -1.83 -13.01 -6.61
N MET A 197 -1.28 -11.79 -6.65
CA MET A 197 -1.84 -10.62 -5.97
C MET A 197 -3.01 -10.02 -6.75
N ARG A 198 -3.36 -10.57 -7.92
CA ARG A 198 -4.52 -10.16 -8.69
C ARG A 198 -5.78 -10.58 -7.96
N LEU A 199 -6.79 -9.72 -7.98
CA LEU A 199 -8.10 -10.11 -7.51
C LEU A 199 -8.68 -11.11 -8.50
N ASN A 200 -9.09 -12.30 -8.04
CA ASN A 200 -9.78 -13.26 -8.89
C ASN A 200 -11.04 -12.59 -9.48
N PRO A 201 -11.27 -12.64 -10.82
CA PRO A 201 -12.40 -11.98 -11.49
C PRO A 201 -13.80 -12.27 -10.93
N TYR A 202 -13.99 -13.40 -10.25
CA TYR A 202 -15.28 -13.80 -9.68
C TYR A 202 -15.51 -13.27 -8.25
N ILE A 203 -14.48 -12.71 -7.61
CA ILE A 203 -14.62 -12.07 -6.30
C ILE A 203 -15.21 -10.67 -6.51
N LYS A 204 -16.45 -10.47 -6.06
CA LYS A 204 -17.24 -9.27 -6.39
C LYS A 204 -16.75 -7.99 -5.70
N HIS A 205 -16.26 -8.07 -4.46
CA HIS A 205 -15.95 -6.87 -3.68
C HIS A 205 -14.52 -6.85 -3.18
N GLY A 206 -13.72 -5.92 -3.71
CA GLY A 206 -12.39 -5.58 -3.19
C GLY A 206 -12.39 -4.20 -2.55
N ARG A 207 -11.85 -4.07 -1.34
CA ARG A 207 -11.61 -2.80 -0.64
C ARG A 207 -10.17 -2.71 -0.19
N HIS A 208 -9.51 -1.60 -0.52
CA HIS A 208 -8.14 -1.35 -0.10
C HIS A 208 -8.03 0.08 0.43
N ALA A 209 -7.83 0.23 1.74
CA ALA A 209 -7.46 1.50 2.36
C ALA A 209 -5.95 1.70 2.26
N VAL A 210 -5.49 2.79 1.65
CA VAL A 210 -4.06 3.02 1.33
C VAL A 210 -3.54 4.26 2.06
N ALA A 211 -2.36 4.15 2.66
CA ALA A 211 -1.68 5.26 3.34
C ALA A 211 -1.11 6.28 2.35
N MET A 212 -1.48 7.55 2.47
CA MET A 212 -0.97 8.60 1.57
C MET A 212 0.42 9.08 1.97
N ASP A 213 0.74 9.07 3.26
CA ASP A 213 1.92 9.75 3.82
C ASP A 213 3.00 8.78 4.31
N GLU A 214 2.89 7.50 3.97
CA GLU A 214 3.93 6.50 4.21
C GLU A 214 5.12 6.70 3.27
N ARG A 215 6.33 6.88 3.83
CA ARG A 215 7.55 7.15 3.06
C ARG A 215 8.59 6.05 3.18
N ARG A 216 8.48 5.07 4.07
CA ARG A 216 9.49 3.99 4.15
C ARG A 216 9.44 3.14 2.87
N SER A 217 10.55 3.07 2.15
CA SER A 217 10.65 2.34 0.88
C SER A 217 10.15 0.87 0.96
N PRO A 218 10.46 0.10 2.03
CA PRO A 218 9.90 -1.24 2.25
C PRO A 218 8.38 -1.35 2.28
N TYR A 219 7.70 -0.25 2.60
CA TYR A 219 6.26 -0.17 2.75
C TYR A 219 5.59 0.32 1.46
N THR A 220 6.21 0.13 0.30
CA THR A 220 5.55 0.42 -0.99
C THR A 220 4.29 -0.44 -1.14
N PRO A 221 3.11 0.15 -1.43
CA PRO A 221 1.85 -0.56 -1.39
C PRO A 221 1.68 -1.42 -2.64
N ALA A 222 1.26 -2.66 -2.44
CA ALA A 222 0.87 -3.57 -3.51
C ALA A 222 -0.58 -3.27 -3.93
N LEU A 223 -0.79 -2.27 -4.78
CA LEU A 223 -2.12 -1.94 -5.29
C LEU A 223 -2.69 -3.07 -6.16
N TRP A 224 -4.02 -3.18 -6.24
CA TRP A 224 -4.66 -3.97 -7.28
C TRP A 224 -4.57 -3.25 -8.62
N SER A 225 -4.25 -3.99 -9.68
CA SER A 225 -4.14 -3.43 -11.02
C SER A 225 -5.38 -3.75 -11.85
N GLU A 226 -5.76 -2.81 -12.72
CA GLU A 226 -6.80 -2.98 -13.73
C GLU A 226 -6.30 -3.79 -14.95
N PRO A 227 -7.21 -4.38 -15.76
CA PRO A 227 -8.67 -4.30 -15.66
C PRO A 227 -9.27 -5.28 -14.63
N TYR A 228 -10.38 -4.87 -14.01
CA TYR A 228 -11.24 -5.74 -13.21
C TYR A 228 -12.30 -6.41 -14.07
N GLY A 229 -12.84 -7.54 -13.60
CA GLY A 229 -14.01 -8.19 -14.18
C GLY A 229 -15.24 -7.29 -14.17
N THR A 230 -16.19 -7.54 -15.07
CA THR A 230 -17.34 -6.65 -15.31
C THR A 230 -18.30 -6.50 -14.13
N GLU A 231 -18.33 -7.47 -13.22
CA GLU A 231 -19.17 -7.45 -12.01
C GLU A 231 -18.38 -7.09 -10.75
N GLN A 232 -17.07 -6.87 -10.87
CA GLN A 232 -16.24 -6.55 -9.72
C GLN A 232 -16.36 -5.07 -9.36
N VAL A 233 -16.56 -4.82 -8.07
CA VAL A 233 -16.53 -3.50 -7.46
C VAL A 233 -15.27 -3.44 -6.59
N VAL A 234 -14.20 -2.88 -7.15
CA VAL A 234 -12.94 -2.65 -6.44
C VAL A 234 -12.83 -1.17 -6.07
N LYS A 235 -12.65 -0.88 -4.78
CA LYS A 235 -12.36 0.48 -4.29
C LYS A 235 -10.98 0.50 -3.63
N GLN A 236 -10.07 1.29 -4.18
CA GLN A 236 -8.75 1.57 -3.58
C GLN A 236 -8.75 3.03 -3.17
N VAL A 237 -8.91 3.28 -1.87
CA VAL A 237 -9.17 4.61 -1.33
C VAL A 237 -7.98 5.06 -0.48
N TRP A 238 -7.48 6.26 -0.76
CA TRP A 238 -6.34 6.87 -0.08
C TRP A 238 -6.79 7.67 1.14
N PHE A 239 -6.11 7.46 2.26
CA PHE A 239 -6.35 8.10 3.55
C PHE A 239 -5.12 8.90 3.98
N PRO A 240 -5.28 10.01 4.74
CA PRO A 240 -4.16 10.72 5.32
C PRO A 240 -3.49 9.84 6.37
N GLY A 241 -2.18 9.94 6.51
CA GLY A 241 -1.43 9.12 7.45
C GLY A 241 -0.38 8.21 6.84
N SER A 242 0.53 7.76 7.70
CA SER A 242 1.46 6.66 7.45
C SER A 242 0.76 5.29 7.46
N HIS A 243 1.54 4.22 7.31
CA HIS A 243 1.04 2.83 7.33
C HIS A 243 0.17 2.51 8.54
N MET A 244 0.57 2.92 9.74
CA MET A 244 -0.15 2.66 10.99
C MET A 244 -1.28 3.66 11.26
N ASP A 245 -1.19 4.88 10.72
CA ASP A 245 -2.32 5.81 10.73
C ASP A 245 -3.50 5.30 9.90
N VAL A 246 -3.26 4.41 8.93
CA VAL A 246 -4.34 3.76 8.17
C VAL A 246 -4.69 2.37 8.71
N GLY A 247 -3.69 1.58 9.11
CA GLY A 247 -3.89 0.22 9.61
C GLY A 247 -4.22 0.07 11.09
N GLY A 248 -4.04 1.13 11.87
CA GLY A 248 -4.09 1.10 13.34
C GLY A 248 -2.78 0.61 13.97
N GLY A 249 -2.70 0.74 15.30
CA GLY A 249 -1.51 0.41 16.10
C GLY A 249 -0.79 1.62 16.71
N HIS A 250 -1.32 2.83 16.51
CA HIS A 250 -0.96 4.02 17.29
C HIS A 250 -1.93 4.25 18.45
N LEU A 251 -1.45 4.89 19.52
CA LEU A 251 -2.27 5.30 20.67
C LEU A 251 -3.32 6.34 20.26
N GLN A 252 -2.92 7.33 19.47
CA GLN A 252 -3.82 8.30 18.84
C GLN A 252 -4.43 7.64 17.60
N ARG A 253 -5.75 7.49 17.61
CA ARG A 253 -6.46 6.63 16.65
C ARG A 253 -7.34 7.39 15.67
N GLY A 254 -7.46 8.72 15.76
CA GLY A 254 -8.40 9.49 14.95
C GLY A 254 -8.23 9.30 13.44
N LEU A 255 -6.98 9.21 12.96
CA LEU A 255 -6.69 8.89 11.56
C LEU A 255 -7.10 7.44 11.20
N SER A 256 -6.70 6.47 12.02
CA SER A 256 -7.01 5.04 11.78
C SER A 256 -8.49 4.70 11.97
N ASP A 257 -9.22 5.51 12.74
CA ASP A 257 -10.67 5.42 12.89
C ASP A 257 -11.39 5.81 11.60
N CYS A 258 -10.85 6.75 10.82
CA CYS A 258 -11.41 7.11 9.51
C CYS A 258 -11.44 5.89 8.58
N SER A 259 -10.32 5.17 8.47
CA SER A 259 -10.20 4.01 7.58
C SER A 259 -10.88 2.75 8.14
N LEU A 260 -10.91 2.57 9.47
CA LEU A 260 -11.67 1.51 10.11
C LEU A 260 -13.17 1.68 9.88
N ARG A 261 -13.69 2.90 10.10
CA ARG A 261 -15.10 3.21 9.90
C ARG A 261 -15.51 2.96 8.45
N TRP A 262 -14.72 3.45 7.51
CA TRP A 262 -14.94 3.21 6.09
C TRP A 262 -14.99 1.72 5.75
N MET A 263 -14.04 0.91 6.24
CA MET A 263 -14.02 -0.53 5.96
C MET A 263 -15.25 -1.26 6.53
N ILE A 264 -15.68 -0.89 7.74
CA ILE A 264 -16.87 -1.47 8.39
C ILE A 264 -18.13 -1.14 7.59
N ASP A 265 -18.29 0.11 7.18
CA ASP A 265 -19.44 0.54 6.39
C ASP A 265 -19.47 -0.17 5.03
N GLU A 266 -18.33 -0.25 4.33
CA GLU A 266 -18.25 -0.98 3.05
C GLU A 266 -18.54 -2.47 3.16
N ALA A 267 -18.07 -3.13 4.23
CA ALA A 267 -18.32 -4.54 4.46
C ALA A 267 -19.78 -4.83 4.83
N ARG A 268 -20.38 -3.95 5.65
CA ARG A 268 -21.80 -4.03 6.01
C ARG A 268 -22.68 -3.84 4.78
N GLU A 269 -22.42 -2.81 3.97
CA GLU A 269 -23.23 -2.48 2.80
C GLU A 269 -23.09 -3.52 1.68
N ALA A 270 -21.88 -4.00 1.42
CA ALA A 270 -21.64 -4.90 0.29
C ALA A 270 -22.12 -6.33 0.55
N VAL A 271 -21.94 -6.85 1.77
CA VAL A 271 -22.14 -8.27 2.07
C VAL A 271 -22.89 -8.55 3.38
N GLY A 272 -23.41 -7.52 4.04
CA GLY A 272 -24.28 -7.67 5.21
C GLY A 272 -23.56 -8.09 6.49
N ILE A 273 -22.25 -7.84 6.63
CA ILE A 273 -21.53 -8.21 7.86
C ILE A 273 -22.12 -7.43 9.05
N GLY A 274 -22.47 -8.18 10.09
CA GLY A 274 -22.98 -7.69 11.36
C GLY A 274 -21.85 -7.23 12.29
N PHE A 275 -22.06 -6.07 12.90
CA PHE A 275 -21.17 -5.47 13.90
C PHE A 275 -21.98 -4.94 15.08
N TYR A 276 -21.42 -4.96 16.29
CA TYR A 276 -22.05 -4.36 17.46
C TYR A 276 -22.22 -2.85 17.26
N LYS A 277 -23.48 -2.39 17.23
CA LYS A 277 -23.83 -0.99 16.95
C LYS A 277 -23.14 -0.03 17.91
N THR A 278 -23.20 -0.29 19.21
CA THR A 278 -22.57 0.54 20.26
C THR A 278 -21.05 0.58 20.12
N THR A 279 -20.40 -0.53 19.77
CA THR A 279 -18.95 -0.54 19.50
C THR A 279 -18.59 0.37 18.32
N VAL A 280 -19.37 0.32 17.23
CA VAL A 280 -19.10 1.11 16.03
C VAL A 280 -19.43 2.60 16.21
N GLU A 281 -20.52 2.92 16.91
CA GLU A 281 -20.98 4.31 17.09
C GLU A 281 -20.29 5.03 18.25
N ASP A 282 -19.99 4.33 19.35
CA ASP A 282 -19.51 4.97 20.58
C ASP A 282 -17.98 4.89 20.76
N GLN A 283 -17.30 3.93 20.11
CA GLN A 283 -15.86 3.66 20.34
C GLN A 283 -14.95 3.93 19.14
N ILE A 284 -15.52 4.18 17.96
CA ILE A 284 -14.78 4.57 16.75
C ILE A 284 -15.05 6.05 16.52
N THR A 285 -14.03 6.87 16.68
CA THR A 285 -14.10 8.33 16.64
C THR A 285 -13.19 8.89 15.54
N PRO A 286 -13.62 8.84 14.26
CA PRO A 286 -12.85 9.38 13.15
C PRO A 286 -12.51 10.85 13.37
N ASN A 287 -11.23 11.20 13.28
CA ASN A 287 -10.76 12.57 13.33
C ASN A 287 -9.69 12.79 12.24
N PRO A 288 -10.04 13.44 11.11
CA PRO A 288 -9.11 13.68 10.02
C PRO A 288 -7.98 14.65 10.37
N LEU A 289 -8.11 15.38 11.49
CA LEU A 289 -7.18 16.38 11.97
C LEU A 289 -6.31 15.86 13.14
N ASP A 290 -6.40 14.58 13.47
CA ASP A 290 -5.56 13.98 14.51
C ASP A 290 -4.07 13.98 14.12
N VAL A 291 -3.21 13.58 15.05
CA VAL A 291 -1.75 13.54 14.90
C VAL A 291 -1.38 12.74 13.64
N LEU A 292 -0.59 13.37 12.76
CA LEU A 292 0.09 12.67 11.66
C LEU A 292 1.39 12.11 12.21
N HIS A 293 1.49 10.79 12.35
CA HIS A 293 2.66 10.17 12.96
C HIS A 293 3.81 10.13 11.94
N ASN A 294 5.01 10.47 12.40
CA ASN A 294 6.21 10.33 11.61
C ASN A 294 6.88 8.98 11.91
N ASP A 295 6.44 7.96 11.18
CA ASP A 295 6.95 6.60 11.35
C ASP A 295 8.33 6.39 10.70
N ASP A 296 8.88 7.39 10.00
CA ASP A 296 10.18 7.31 9.29
C ASP A 296 11.39 7.46 10.24
N HIS A 297 11.16 7.84 11.49
CA HIS A 297 12.21 7.96 12.53
C HIS A 297 12.14 6.87 13.60
N GLY A 298 11.26 5.88 13.41
CA GLY A 298 11.06 4.79 14.36
C GLY A 298 11.18 3.43 13.68
N VAL A 299 12.08 2.58 14.20
CA VAL A 299 11.98 1.14 13.93
C VAL A 299 10.76 0.63 14.67
N VAL A 300 9.64 0.59 13.97
CA VAL A 300 8.47 -0.28 14.20
C VAL A 300 8.54 -1.13 15.49
N GLY A 301 7.70 -0.84 16.47
CA GLY A 301 7.00 -1.80 17.35
C GLY A 301 7.79 -2.86 18.12
N VAL A 302 9.13 -2.83 18.15
CA VAL A 302 9.96 -3.86 18.81
C VAL A 302 10.74 -3.30 20.00
N LEU A 303 10.96 -1.99 20.04
CA LEU A 303 11.62 -1.28 21.13
C LEU A 303 10.82 -0.02 21.41
N GLU A 304 10.64 0.34 22.68
CA GLU A 304 10.11 1.63 23.15
C GLU A 304 10.68 2.83 22.36
N PRO A 305 10.07 4.03 22.43
CA PRO A 305 10.59 5.27 21.82
C PRO A 305 11.90 5.79 22.48
N LEU A 306 12.79 4.87 22.84
CA LEU A 306 14.21 5.10 23.10
C LEU A 306 15.02 4.80 21.83
N VAL A 307 14.57 5.29 20.68
CA VAL A 307 15.51 5.48 19.57
C VAL A 307 16.27 6.76 19.92
N ASP A 308 17.44 6.58 20.52
CA ASP A 308 18.41 7.66 20.72
C ASP A 308 18.46 8.49 19.42
N PRO A 309 18.29 9.82 19.45
CA PRO A 309 18.44 10.68 18.28
C PRO A 309 19.72 10.39 17.48
N GLN A 310 20.74 9.82 18.14
CA GLN A 310 21.99 9.35 17.52
C GLN A 310 21.81 8.20 16.51
N LEU A 311 20.72 7.42 16.57
CA LEU A 311 20.46 6.30 15.66
C LEU A 311 19.66 6.70 14.40
N GLY A 312 19.03 7.87 14.38
CA GLY A 312 18.25 8.36 13.23
C GLY A 312 19.00 8.25 11.89
N PRO A 313 20.26 8.69 11.78
CA PRO A 313 21.07 8.53 10.58
C PRO A 313 21.23 7.08 10.10
N LEU A 314 21.35 6.12 11.02
CA LEU A 314 21.46 4.70 10.67
C LEU A 314 20.13 4.17 10.14
N LEU A 315 19.00 4.60 10.72
CA LEU A 315 17.68 4.21 10.24
C LEU A 315 17.39 4.74 8.84
N GLU A 316 17.74 6.00 8.55
CA GLU A 316 17.61 6.56 7.19
C GLU A 316 18.40 5.78 6.15
N ILE A 317 19.62 5.32 6.49
CA ILE A 317 20.45 4.48 5.61
C ILE A 317 19.74 3.16 5.28
N PHE A 318 19.04 2.59 6.26
CA PHE A 318 18.39 1.29 6.14
C PHE A 318 17.01 1.35 5.49
N GLU A 319 16.18 2.32 5.88
CA GLU A 319 14.81 2.47 5.41
C GLU A 319 14.72 3.18 4.06
N GLN A 320 15.75 3.99 3.74
CA GLN A 320 15.84 4.81 2.52
C GLN A 320 14.49 5.44 2.18
N PRO A 321 13.95 6.32 3.05
CA PRO A 321 12.61 6.86 2.89
C PRO A 321 12.47 7.51 1.51
N ARG A 322 11.31 7.37 0.88
CA ARG A 322 10.99 7.88 -0.44
C ARG A 322 9.50 8.24 -0.53
N PRO A 323 9.14 9.30 -1.27
CA PRO A 323 7.75 9.69 -1.44
C PRO A 323 7.00 8.62 -2.22
N ARG A 324 5.80 8.28 -1.75
CA ARG A 324 4.90 7.36 -2.44
C ARG A 324 4.25 8.03 -3.65
N ALA A 325 4.01 7.27 -4.72
CA ALA A 325 3.14 7.73 -5.80
C ALA A 325 1.68 7.78 -5.32
N VAL A 326 1.16 8.99 -5.15
CA VAL A 326 -0.19 9.25 -4.66
C VAL A 326 -1.03 9.98 -5.72
N PRO A 327 -2.36 9.80 -5.74
CA PRO A 327 -3.23 10.55 -6.65
C PRO A 327 -3.14 12.05 -6.38
N LYS A 328 -3.33 12.85 -7.43
CA LYS A 328 -3.42 14.31 -7.32
C LYS A 328 -4.60 14.67 -6.43
N ILE A 329 -4.38 15.50 -5.41
CA ILE A 329 -5.45 16.15 -4.66
C ILE A 329 -5.97 17.32 -5.50
N ASP A 330 -7.23 17.26 -5.90
CA ASP A 330 -7.90 18.37 -6.60
C ASP A 330 -8.70 19.20 -5.59
N PRO A 331 -8.32 20.46 -5.30
CA PRO A 331 -9.01 21.27 -4.30
C PRO A 331 -10.47 21.58 -4.69
N ASP A 332 -10.79 21.50 -5.98
CA ASP A 332 -12.09 21.89 -6.52
C ASP A 332 -13.01 20.68 -6.75
N ALA A 333 -12.49 19.45 -6.63
CA ALA A 333 -13.25 18.23 -6.88
C ALA A 333 -12.84 17.05 -5.99
N THR A 334 -13.83 16.34 -5.44
CA THR A 334 -13.59 15.06 -4.79
C THR A 334 -13.37 13.96 -5.83
N ILE A 335 -12.30 13.19 -5.65
CA ILE A 335 -11.95 12.07 -6.51
C ILE A 335 -12.36 10.79 -5.76
N PRO A 336 -13.09 9.85 -6.38
CA PRO A 336 -13.56 8.62 -5.70
C PRO A 336 -12.45 7.77 -5.06
N LEU A 337 -11.21 7.94 -5.50
CA LEU A 337 -10.03 7.26 -4.96
C LEU A 337 -9.47 7.92 -3.69
N ILE A 338 -9.93 9.11 -3.30
CA ILE A 338 -9.40 9.85 -2.15
C ILE A 338 -10.52 9.99 -1.11
N HIS A 339 -10.27 9.56 0.12
CA HIS A 339 -11.24 9.68 1.20
C HIS A 339 -11.44 11.16 1.62
N GLN A 340 -12.64 11.51 2.07
CA GLN A 340 -12.98 12.86 2.50
C GLN A 340 -12.03 13.41 3.57
N SER A 341 -11.50 12.55 4.44
CA SER A 341 -10.53 12.93 5.48
C SER A 341 -9.25 13.58 4.93
N VAL A 342 -8.83 13.25 3.71
CA VAL A 342 -7.69 13.92 3.04
C VAL A 342 -8.04 15.37 2.72
N TYR A 343 -9.25 15.61 2.21
CA TYR A 343 -9.73 16.94 1.86
C TYR A 343 -9.98 17.80 3.10
N ASP A 344 -10.56 17.23 4.15
CA ASP A 344 -10.78 17.93 5.42
C ASP A 344 -9.45 18.42 6.00
N ARG A 345 -8.41 17.56 5.96
CA ARG A 345 -7.05 17.91 6.38
C ARG A 345 -6.36 18.90 5.44
N TYR A 346 -6.56 18.77 4.14
CA TYR A 346 -6.03 19.69 3.13
C TYR A 346 -6.57 21.12 3.32
N GLN A 347 -7.89 21.24 3.58
CA GLN A 347 -8.56 22.53 3.75
C GLN A 347 -8.29 23.16 5.12
N THR A 348 -8.20 22.33 6.17
CA THR A 348 -8.05 22.80 7.55
C THR A 348 -6.90 22.08 8.26
N PRO A 349 -5.65 22.21 7.78
CA PRO A 349 -4.55 21.45 8.34
C PRO A 349 -4.31 21.86 9.81
N PRO A 350 -3.95 20.90 10.69
CA PRO A 350 -3.57 21.22 12.06
C PRO A 350 -2.44 22.25 12.11
N ILE A 351 -2.51 23.17 13.07
CA ILE A 351 -1.48 24.21 13.27
C ILE A 351 -0.09 23.61 13.52
N THR A 352 -0.04 22.36 14.01
CA THR A 352 1.18 21.62 14.30
C THR A 352 1.86 21.04 13.05
N SER A 353 1.18 20.94 11.91
CA SER A 353 1.71 20.31 10.69
C SER A 353 1.95 21.26 9.51
N GLY A 354 1.46 22.51 9.58
CA GLY A 354 1.50 23.42 8.43
C GLY A 354 0.63 22.94 7.25
N PRO A 355 0.74 23.54 6.06
CA PRO A 355 -0.07 23.18 4.90
C PRO A 355 0.09 21.69 4.52
N TYR A 356 -1.04 20.98 4.39
CA TYR A 356 -1.02 19.56 4.00
C TYR A 356 -1.11 19.42 2.48
N ARG A 357 -0.04 18.94 1.84
CA ARG A 357 0.04 18.67 0.38
C ARG A 357 -0.51 19.80 -0.50
N ALA A 358 -0.02 21.03 -0.31
CA ALA A 358 -0.46 22.25 -1.01
C ALA A 358 -0.31 22.17 -2.55
N THR A 359 -1.26 21.49 -3.19
CA THR A 359 -1.14 20.97 -4.55
C THR A 359 -1.28 22.08 -5.57
N GLN A 360 -0.34 22.14 -6.50
CA GLN A 360 -0.31 23.11 -7.59
C GLN A 360 -0.02 22.39 -8.91
N VAL A 361 -0.81 22.68 -9.94
CA VAL A 361 -0.59 22.19 -11.31
C VAL A 361 -0.25 23.38 -12.18
N LEU A 362 0.85 23.29 -12.93
CA LEU A 362 1.25 24.36 -13.85
C LEU A 362 0.47 24.24 -15.16
N ALA A 363 -0.13 25.34 -15.61
CA ALA A 363 -0.61 25.48 -16.98
C ALA A 363 0.59 25.59 -17.95
N PRO A 364 0.42 25.25 -19.25
CA PRO A 364 1.48 25.45 -20.24
C PRO A 364 1.93 26.93 -20.29
N GLY A 365 3.24 27.16 -20.22
CA GLY A 365 3.86 28.48 -20.12
C GLY A 365 3.96 29.06 -18.71
N GLN A 366 3.36 28.40 -17.70
CA GLN A 366 3.42 28.85 -16.31
C GLN A 366 4.69 28.34 -15.62
N SER A 367 5.25 29.20 -14.77
CA SER A 367 6.41 28.87 -13.92
C SER A 367 6.06 29.02 -12.44
N ARG A 368 6.75 28.25 -11.59
CA ARG A 368 6.71 28.40 -10.14
C ARG A 368 8.11 28.23 -9.56
N THR A 369 8.48 29.13 -8.65
CA THR A 369 9.73 29.05 -7.89
C THR A 369 9.45 28.57 -6.48
N ILE A 370 10.25 27.60 -6.02
CA ILE A 370 10.15 26.95 -4.71
C ILE A 370 11.53 26.93 -4.08
N GLU A 371 11.58 27.12 -2.77
CA GLU A 371 12.81 26.98 -2.00
C GLU A 371 13.03 25.51 -1.63
N VAL A 372 14.24 25.00 -1.89
CA VAL A 372 14.66 23.63 -1.59
C VAL A 372 15.79 23.69 -0.58
N PHE A 373 15.52 23.20 0.63
CA PHE A 373 16.46 23.21 1.73
C PHE A 373 17.40 22.00 1.67
N ALA A 374 18.69 22.24 1.93
CA ALA A 374 19.71 21.21 1.83
C ALA A 374 19.70 20.18 2.97
N HIS A 375 19.10 20.54 4.12
CA HIS A 375 18.97 19.65 5.28
C HIS A 375 17.76 18.73 5.22
N GLU A 376 16.86 18.96 4.25
CA GLU A 376 15.68 18.14 4.06
C GLU A 376 16.00 16.99 3.10
N PRO A 377 15.88 15.72 3.51
CA PRO A 377 16.09 14.58 2.61
C PRO A 377 15.03 14.55 1.51
N TRP A 378 13.87 15.17 1.75
CA TRP A 378 12.81 15.32 0.77
C TRP A 378 12.05 16.64 0.98
N ASN A 379 12.28 17.60 0.09
CA ASN A 379 11.48 18.82 0.06
C ASN A 379 10.17 18.53 -0.70
N GLU A 380 9.04 18.68 -0.02
CA GLU A 380 7.72 18.63 -0.65
C GLU A 380 7.48 19.93 -1.42
N THR A 381 7.51 19.89 -2.75
CA THR A 381 7.37 21.12 -3.55
C THR A 381 5.92 21.61 -3.70
N GLY A 382 4.96 20.71 -3.45
CA GLY A 382 3.54 20.93 -3.75
C GLY A 382 3.19 20.86 -5.25
N LEU A 383 4.16 20.77 -6.16
CA LEU A 383 3.87 20.69 -7.59
C LEU A 383 3.47 19.27 -7.98
N TYR A 384 2.32 19.14 -8.64
CA TYR A 384 1.93 17.93 -9.35
C TYR A 384 2.25 18.12 -10.84
N LEU A 385 3.24 17.37 -11.34
CA LEU A 385 3.62 17.41 -12.73
C LEU A 385 2.75 16.43 -13.51
N GLU A 386 2.08 16.93 -14.55
CA GLU A 386 1.34 16.10 -15.48
C GLU A 386 2.28 15.61 -16.60
N PHE A 387 1.87 14.61 -17.37
CA PHE A 387 2.58 14.27 -18.60
C PHE A 387 2.83 15.51 -19.48
N GLY A 388 4.08 15.74 -19.85
CA GLY A 388 4.46 16.90 -20.65
C GLY A 388 5.93 17.25 -20.56
N ASP A 389 6.32 18.29 -21.30
CA ASP A 389 7.69 18.80 -21.33
C ASP A 389 7.85 19.93 -20.31
N TYR A 390 8.93 19.88 -19.54
CA TYR A 390 9.22 20.81 -18.45
C TYR A 390 10.65 21.33 -18.55
N HIS A 391 10.83 22.57 -18.10
CA HIS A 391 12.12 23.20 -17.91
C HIS A 391 12.33 23.54 -16.44
N PHE A 392 13.51 23.21 -15.92
CA PHE A 392 13.91 23.44 -14.54
C PHE A 392 15.14 24.33 -14.54
N MET A 393 15.15 25.34 -13.67
CA MET A 393 16.32 26.15 -13.37
C MET A 393 16.49 26.27 -11.87
N ALA A 394 17.72 26.26 -11.40
CA ALA A 394 17.99 26.44 -9.98
C ALA A 394 19.15 27.40 -9.75
N GLU A 395 18.98 28.25 -8.74
CA GLU A 395 19.97 29.23 -8.31
C GLU A 395 20.07 29.31 -6.78
N GLY A 396 21.14 29.91 -6.29
CA GLY A 396 21.45 29.95 -4.86
C GLY A 396 22.57 28.98 -4.49
N GLN A 397 22.78 28.83 -3.18
CA GLN A 397 23.90 28.08 -2.62
C GLN A 397 23.50 27.44 -1.29
N TRP A 398 24.00 26.24 -1.08
CA TRP A 398 23.93 25.53 0.20
C TRP A 398 25.30 25.02 0.60
N ARG A 399 25.40 24.48 1.81
CA ARG A 399 26.63 23.92 2.36
C ARG A 399 26.41 22.53 2.89
N ASP A 400 27.41 21.69 2.70
CA ASP A 400 27.63 20.45 3.45
C ASP A 400 28.78 20.73 4.42
N ALA A 401 28.46 20.83 5.72
CA ALA A 401 29.35 21.40 6.73
C ALA A 401 29.92 22.77 6.27
N ASP A 402 31.23 22.84 6.00
CA ASP A 402 31.91 24.06 5.56
C ASP A 402 32.07 24.16 4.03
N ILE A 403 31.60 23.16 3.28
CA ILE A 403 31.78 23.06 1.84
C ILE A 403 30.62 23.73 1.11
N LEU A 404 30.88 24.91 0.54
CA LEU A 404 29.92 25.64 -0.28
C LEU A 404 29.68 24.92 -1.61
N SER A 405 28.41 24.71 -1.95
CA SER A 405 27.98 24.08 -3.20
C SER A 405 26.81 24.85 -3.81
N GLY A 406 26.73 24.84 -5.14
CA GLY A 406 25.56 25.32 -5.88
C GLY A 406 24.68 24.15 -6.33
N PRO A 407 23.58 24.42 -7.02
CA PRO A 407 22.67 23.37 -7.49
C PRO A 407 23.30 22.45 -8.56
N ALA A 408 24.36 22.88 -9.25
CA ALA A 408 25.16 22.00 -10.12
C ALA A 408 26.06 21.00 -9.35
N GLY A 409 26.14 21.12 -8.03
CA GLY A 409 26.98 20.31 -7.15
C GLY A 409 28.20 21.04 -6.62
N THR A 410 29.00 20.32 -5.84
CA THR A 410 30.24 20.84 -5.25
C THR A 410 31.32 21.03 -6.32
N THR A 411 31.82 22.26 -6.47
CA THR A 411 32.99 22.55 -7.30
C THR A 411 34.28 22.40 -6.48
N GLY A 412 34.95 21.26 -6.58
CA GLY A 412 36.26 21.02 -5.95
C GLY A 412 36.48 19.60 -5.45
N LEU A 413 37.74 19.19 -5.32
CA LEU A 413 38.11 17.94 -4.63
C LEU A 413 37.73 18.09 -3.15
N ARG A 414 36.73 17.32 -2.67
CA ARG A 414 36.44 17.16 -1.25
C ARG A 414 37.75 16.77 -0.55
N ARG A 415 38.38 17.67 0.23
CA ARG A 415 39.41 17.25 1.18
C ARG A 415 38.67 16.48 2.27
N PHE A 416 38.72 15.16 2.18
CA PHE A 416 38.01 14.25 3.07
C PHE A 416 38.37 14.52 4.53
N ASN A 417 37.35 14.64 5.38
CA ASN A 417 37.48 14.84 6.82
C ASN A 417 38.03 13.53 7.46
N PRO A 418 39.13 13.56 8.24
CA PRO A 418 39.72 12.38 8.89
C PRO A 418 38.76 11.63 9.84
N LEU A 419 37.65 12.26 10.26
CA LEU A 419 36.59 11.62 11.03
C LEU A 419 35.75 10.63 10.19
N VAL A 420 35.57 10.92 8.90
CA VAL A 420 34.93 10.00 7.92
C VAL A 420 35.84 8.81 7.63
N GLU A 421 37.18 9.00 7.62
CA GLU A 421 38.13 7.88 7.58
C GLU A 421 38.06 7.02 8.84
N ARG A 422 37.82 7.60 10.03
CA ARG A 422 37.64 6.82 11.27
C ARG A 422 36.34 6.03 11.32
N LEU A 423 35.23 6.60 10.83
CA LEU A 423 33.97 5.86 10.63
C LEU A 423 34.12 4.76 9.58
N ARG A 424 34.86 5.03 8.50
CA ARG A 424 35.30 3.98 7.56
C ARG A 424 36.20 2.94 8.22
N LEU A 425 37.04 3.32 9.19
CA LEU A 425 37.96 2.39 9.88
C LEU A 425 37.20 1.38 10.75
N VAL A 426 36.20 1.88 11.50
CA VAL A 426 35.24 1.06 12.26
C VAL A 426 34.39 0.21 11.31
N GLY A 427 33.99 0.78 10.16
CA GLY A 427 33.35 0.07 9.06
C GLY A 427 34.24 -1.00 8.40
N THR A 428 35.56 -0.81 8.29
CA THR A 428 36.49 -1.80 7.71
C THR A 428 36.76 -2.99 8.62
N LEU A 429 36.56 -2.86 9.94
CA LEU A 429 36.57 -4.01 10.84
C LEU A 429 35.34 -4.90 10.63
N LEU A 430 34.19 -4.32 10.24
CA LEU A 430 33.04 -5.06 9.71
C LEU A 430 33.23 -5.50 8.24
N GLY A 431 34.03 -4.75 7.47
CA GLY A 431 34.34 -4.97 6.06
C GLY A 431 35.13 -6.25 5.73
N GLN A 432 35.82 -6.84 6.72
CA GLN A 432 36.39 -8.19 6.59
C GLN A 432 35.28 -9.26 6.51
N GLY A 433 34.17 -9.07 7.23
CA GLY A 433 32.95 -9.88 7.08
C GLY A 433 32.22 -9.59 5.77
N GLU A 434 32.28 -8.35 5.28
CA GLU A 434 31.62 -7.91 4.05
C GLU A 434 32.25 -8.44 2.75
N LYS A 435 33.59 -8.55 2.70
CA LYS A 435 34.27 -9.22 1.56
C LYS A 435 33.91 -10.70 1.49
N LEU A 436 33.81 -11.36 2.65
CA LEU A 436 33.33 -12.75 2.75
C LEU A 436 31.84 -12.83 2.34
N PHE A 437 31.02 -11.85 2.75
CA PHE A 437 29.60 -11.74 2.41
C PHE A 437 29.36 -11.56 0.90
N ARG A 438 30.11 -10.69 0.22
CA ARG A 438 30.02 -10.50 -1.25
C ARG A 438 30.48 -11.74 -2.02
N LEU A 439 31.51 -12.43 -1.52
CA LEU A 439 32.02 -13.66 -2.12
C LEU A 439 31.03 -14.83 -1.99
N VAL A 440 30.24 -14.86 -0.91
CA VAL A 440 29.32 -15.96 -0.58
C VAL A 440 27.89 -15.70 -1.10
N THR A 441 27.44 -14.45 -1.25
CA THR A 441 26.03 -14.12 -1.57
C THR A 441 25.78 -13.55 -2.97
N GLY A 442 26.81 -13.09 -3.70
CA GLY A 442 26.65 -12.55 -5.06
C GLY A 442 25.80 -11.27 -5.20
N ASN A 443 25.39 -10.66 -4.08
CA ASN A 443 24.47 -9.52 -4.08
C ASN A 443 25.21 -8.19 -4.31
N LYS A 444 24.80 -7.42 -5.33
CA LYS A 444 25.41 -6.13 -5.74
C LYS A 444 24.77 -4.90 -5.08
N VAL A 445 23.69 -5.05 -4.30
CA VAL A 445 22.89 -3.92 -3.76
C VAL A 445 23.20 -3.66 -2.27
N ALA A 446 24.46 -3.83 -1.86
CA ALA A 446 24.91 -3.29 -0.59
C ALA A 446 25.45 -1.88 -0.87
N ASP A 447 24.54 -0.89 -0.91
CA ASP A 447 24.93 0.51 -0.98
C ASP A 447 25.86 0.79 0.21
N PHE A 448 27.07 1.26 -0.10
CA PHE A 448 28.08 1.51 0.92
C PHE A 448 27.61 2.60 1.88
N ILE A 449 27.74 2.38 3.19
CA ILE A 449 27.54 3.42 4.19
C ILE A 449 28.40 4.65 3.82
N GLY A 450 27.75 5.77 3.49
CA GLY A 450 28.40 7.01 3.06
C GLY A 450 28.57 7.20 1.53
N SER A 451 27.92 6.39 0.68
CA SER A 451 27.77 6.72 -0.74
C SER A 451 26.71 7.81 -0.96
N ARG A 452 26.77 8.48 -2.13
CA ARG A 452 25.74 9.44 -2.54
C ARG A 452 24.42 8.71 -2.70
N ARG A 453 23.34 9.38 -2.36
CA ARG A 453 22.00 8.86 -2.60
C ARG A 453 21.71 8.60 -4.08
N GLU A 454 22.17 9.47 -4.98
CA GLU A 454 22.18 9.25 -6.43
C GLU A 454 23.63 9.18 -6.91
N GLU A 455 24.16 7.96 -7.08
CA GLU A 455 25.59 7.74 -7.38
C GLU A 455 26.04 8.33 -8.73
N ASP A 456 25.13 8.41 -9.69
CA ASP A 456 25.39 8.93 -11.03
C ASP A 456 25.37 10.46 -11.11
N MET A 457 24.99 11.14 -10.01
CA MET A 457 24.86 12.61 -9.97
C MET A 457 25.92 13.23 -9.04
N PRO A 458 26.40 14.47 -9.29
CA PRO A 458 27.40 15.10 -8.44
C PRO A 458 26.95 15.25 -6.98
N TRP A 459 27.91 15.23 -6.04
CA TRP A 459 27.65 15.57 -4.63
C TRP A 459 26.98 16.94 -4.53
N MET A 460 25.98 17.05 -3.65
CA MET A 460 25.25 18.28 -3.39
C MET A 460 24.63 18.92 -4.64
N SER A 461 24.45 18.17 -5.74
CA SER A 461 23.67 18.65 -6.88
C SER A 461 22.18 18.56 -6.56
N LEU A 462 21.38 19.47 -7.13
CA LEU A 462 19.94 19.43 -6.97
C LEU A 462 19.35 18.30 -7.82
N VAL A 463 18.59 17.44 -7.17
CA VAL A 463 17.88 16.32 -7.80
C VAL A 463 16.38 16.53 -7.64
N GLY A 464 15.64 16.35 -8.73
CA GLY A 464 14.19 16.26 -8.74
C GLY A 464 13.73 14.81 -8.87
N VAL A 465 12.64 14.46 -8.21
CA VAL A 465 11.99 13.14 -8.33
C VAL A 465 10.50 13.36 -8.54
N VAL A 466 9.96 12.76 -9.60
CA VAL A 466 8.51 12.68 -9.79
C VAL A 466 8.02 11.39 -9.14
N ALA A 467 7.24 11.52 -8.07
CA ALA A 467 6.69 10.40 -7.32
C ALA A 467 5.61 9.68 -8.13
N ASN A 468 6.05 8.80 -9.04
CA ASN A 468 5.21 8.08 -10.00
C ASN A 468 5.64 6.61 -10.19
N ASP A 469 6.14 5.98 -9.13
CA ASP A 469 6.44 4.55 -9.17
C ASP A 469 5.14 3.75 -9.32
N ALA A 470 5.26 2.56 -9.89
CA ALA A 470 4.12 1.70 -10.13
C ALA A 470 4.55 0.24 -10.13
N ILE A 471 3.69 -0.63 -9.61
CA ILE A 471 3.81 -2.08 -9.78
C ILE A 471 2.80 -2.46 -10.88
N SER A 472 3.29 -3.07 -11.96
CA SER A 472 2.42 -3.58 -13.02
C SER A 472 1.62 -4.80 -12.58
N VAL A 473 0.58 -5.15 -13.35
CA VAL A 473 -0.23 -6.36 -13.13
C VAL A 473 0.65 -7.63 -13.09
N ASP A 474 1.77 -7.65 -13.80
CA ASP A 474 2.70 -8.78 -13.89
C ASP A 474 3.77 -8.78 -12.79
N GLY A 475 3.72 -7.81 -11.87
CA GLY A 475 4.69 -7.65 -10.78
C GLY A 475 5.93 -6.85 -11.16
N GLU A 476 6.07 -6.38 -12.40
CA GLU A 476 7.18 -5.52 -12.81
C GLU A 476 7.10 -4.17 -12.06
N PHE A 477 8.12 -3.87 -11.27
CA PHE A 477 8.26 -2.60 -10.58
C PHE A 477 8.89 -1.54 -11.48
N LYS A 478 8.18 -0.42 -11.67
CA LYS A 478 8.68 0.78 -12.35
C LYS A 478 9.02 1.83 -11.32
N SER A 479 10.31 2.17 -11.22
CA SER A 479 10.81 3.22 -10.32
C SER A 479 10.31 4.62 -10.69
N HIS A 480 10.34 5.52 -9.72
CA HIS A 480 10.12 6.96 -9.91
C HIS A 480 11.02 7.55 -11.01
N GLU A 481 10.52 8.55 -11.73
CA GLU A 481 11.33 9.35 -12.64
C GLU A 481 12.26 10.28 -11.85
N ARG A 482 13.56 10.18 -12.12
CA ARG A 482 14.61 11.03 -11.53
C ARG A 482 15.05 12.08 -12.55
N ILE A 483 15.24 13.30 -12.07
CA ILE A 483 15.61 14.46 -12.88
C ILE A 483 16.92 15.02 -12.30
N ALA A 484 18.00 14.94 -13.08
CA ALA A 484 19.24 15.62 -12.77
C ALA A 484 19.06 17.12 -13.02
N VAL A 485 18.46 17.83 -12.06
CA VAL A 485 18.09 19.24 -12.21
C VAL A 485 19.34 20.10 -12.37
N GLY A 486 20.34 19.91 -11.51
CA GLY A 486 21.57 20.69 -11.57
C GLY A 486 21.27 22.20 -11.47
N ALA A 487 22.04 23.03 -12.17
CA ALA A 487 21.70 24.45 -12.35
C ALA A 487 20.54 24.69 -13.34
N GLY A 488 20.27 23.72 -14.20
CA GLY A 488 19.12 23.75 -15.10
C GLY A 488 19.11 22.58 -16.08
N THR A 489 17.90 22.13 -16.42
CA THR A 489 17.68 21.00 -17.34
C THR A 489 16.29 21.10 -17.96
N SER A 490 16.09 20.40 -19.07
CA SER A 490 14.77 20.19 -19.65
C SER A 490 14.53 18.69 -19.80
N CYS A 491 13.35 18.23 -19.41
CA CYS A 491 12.98 16.84 -19.57
C CYS A 491 11.48 16.70 -19.85
N ARG A 492 11.12 15.53 -20.35
CA ARG A 492 9.73 15.14 -20.50
C ARG A 492 9.34 14.25 -19.33
N VAL A 493 8.30 14.65 -18.59
CA VAL A 493 7.66 13.81 -17.58
C VAL A 493 6.76 12.82 -18.30
N THR A 494 7.06 11.53 -18.16
CA THR A 494 6.35 10.45 -18.87
C THR A 494 5.20 9.86 -18.07
N ARG A 495 5.21 9.99 -16.74
CA ARG A 495 4.08 9.66 -15.86
C ARG A 495 3.83 10.80 -14.87
N SER A 496 2.56 11.16 -14.71
CA SER A 496 2.20 12.24 -13.77
C SER A 496 2.52 11.85 -12.32
N GLY A 497 2.88 12.83 -11.50
CA GLY A 497 3.17 12.63 -10.08
C GLY A 497 3.63 13.90 -9.39
N TYR A 498 3.73 13.85 -8.06
CA TYR A 498 4.24 14.96 -7.26
C TYR A 498 5.75 15.10 -7.42
N LEU A 499 6.23 16.34 -7.59
CA LEU A 499 7.65 16.66 -7.61
C LEU A 499 8.17 16.80 -6.18
N TYR A 500 9.24 16.07 -5.89
CA TYR A 500 10.06 16.25 -4.71
C TYR A 500 11.47 16.66 -5.14
N ALA A 501 12.19 17.37 -4.27
CA ALA A 501 13.55 17.80 -4.55
C ALA A 501 14.46 17.69 -3.32
N PHE A 502 15.76 17.47 -3.55
CA PHE A 502 16.74 17.38 -2.47
C PHE A 502 18.16 17.67 -2.98
N ALA A 503 19.06 17.98 -2.05
CA ALA A 503 20.49 18.06 -2.31
C ALA A 503 21.09 16.63 -2.30
N ASN A 504 21.82 16.23 -3.35
CA ASN A 504 22.36 14.87 -3.47
C ASN A 504 23.51 14.57 -2.49
N ASP A 505 23.16 14.31 -1.24
CA ASP A 505 24.06 13.90 -0.18
C ASP A 505 23.84 12.43 0.22
N ALA A 506 24.68 11.92 1.10
CA ALA A 506 24.57 10.56 1.63
C ALA A 506 23.43 10.45 2.65
N TRP A 507 22.76 9.29 2.66
CA TRP A 507 21.75 8.98 3.69
C TRP A 507 22.33 9.13 5.10
N GLY A 508 21.57 9.75 6.01
CA GLY A 508 22.00 10.03 7.38
C GLY A 508 22.96 11.21 7.57
N PHE A 509 23.39 11.89 6.50
CA PHE A 509 24.31 13.03 6.60
C PHE A 509 23.64 14.40 6.48
N TYR A 510 22.36 14.49 6.08
CA TYR A 510 21.64 15.75 5.85
C TYR A 510 21.61 16.70 7.08
N GLY A 511 21.77 16.19 8.29
CA GLY A 511 21.80 17.00 9.52
C GLY A 511 22.95 18.02 9.59
N ASN A 512 24.02 17.87 8.80
CA ASN A 512 25.11 18.85 8.70
C ASN A 512 24.93 19.86 7.55
N ASN A 513 23.89 19.70 6.73
CA ASN A 513 23.63 20.56 5.57
C ASN A 513 22.94 21.86 6.01
N ARG A 514 23.26 22.98 5.34
CA ARG A 514 22.70 24.31 5.65
C ARG A 514 22.42 25.10 4.38
N GLY A 515 21.43 25.98 4.45
CA GLY A 515 21.02 26.83 3.32
C GLY A 515 20.04 26.13 2.38
N SER A 516 19.77 26.81 1.27
CA SER A 516 18.73 26.46 0.30
C SER A 516 19.08 26.93 -1.11
N VAL A 517 18.42 26.34 -2.09
CA VAL A 517 18.42 26.81 -3.48
C VAL A 517 16.99 27.10 -3.92
N HIS A 518 16.81 28.01 -4.86
CA HIS A 518 15.52 28.32 -5.46
C HIS A 518 15.37 27.53 -6.75
N LEU A 519 14.44 26.59 -6.78
CA LEU A 519 14.08 25.80 -7.95
C LEU A 519 12.89 26.44 -8.65
N THR A 520 13.10 26.89 -9.89
CA THR A 520 12.04 27.34 -10.79
C THR A 520 11.67 26.24 -11.77
N VAL A 521 10.41 25.83 -11.75
CA VAL A 521 9.84 24.80 -12.65
C VAL A 521 8.88 25.48 -13.61
N THR A 522 9.02 25.20 -14.91
CA THR A 522 8.19 25.76 -15.99
C THR A 522 7.60 24.63 -16.81
N ARG A 523 6.27 24.61 -17.01
CA ARG A 523 5.65 23.70 -17.98
C ARG A 523 5.77 24.30 -19.37
N MET A 524 6.35 23.57 -20.31
CA MET A 524 6.53 24.06 -21.68
C MET A 524 5.19 24.01 -22.45
N PRO A 525 4.92 24.96 -23.35
CA PRO A 525 3.83 24.83 -24.32
C PRO A 525 4.03 23.56 -25.14
N SER A 526 2.98 22.74 -25.30
CA SER A 526 3.06 21.61 -26.24
C SER A 526 3.21 22.16 -27.65
N GLU A 527 4.25 21.76 -28.38
CA GLU A 527 4.31 22.05 -29.82
C GLU A 527 3.03 21.51 -30.49
N ALA A 528 2.36 22.34 -31.28
CA ALA A 528 1.19 21.94 -32.05
C ALA A 528 1.61 20.99 -33.19
N GLY A 529 1.81 19.71 -32.86
CA GLY A 529 1.95 18.61 -33.82
C GLY A 529 0.59 18.04 -34.26
N PRO A 530 0.50 17.41 -35.45
CA PRO A 530 -0.77 17.15 -36.12
C PRO A 530 -1.68 16.20 -35.32
N ALA A 531 -2.99 16.39 -35.48
CA ALA A 531 -4.07 15.76 -34.72
C ALA A 531 -3.80 14.29 -34.35
N ARG A 532 -3.77 14.03 -33.04
CA ARG A 532 -3.55 12.70 -32.43
C ARG A 532 -4.45 11.62 -33.03
N THR A 533 -3.86 10.46 -33.33
CA THR A 533 -4.60 9.29 -33.78
C THR A 533 -5.39 8.66 -32.62
N ARG A 534 -6.51 8.00 -32.96
CA ARG A 534 -7.52 7.43 -32.04
C ARG A 534 -6.97 6.48 -30.95
N ARG A 535 -5.73 6.01 -31.09
CA ARG A 535 -5.04 5.10 -30.15
C ARG A 535 -4.50 5.78 -28.89
N GLU A 536 -4.25 7.09 -28.93
CA GLU A 536 -3.72 7.85 -27.78
C GLU A 536 -4.83 8.32 -26.83
N ARG A 537 -6.06 8.51 -27.33
CA ARG A 537 -7.21 8.84 -26.48
C ARG A 537 -7.60 7.71 -25.53
N SER A 538 -7.33 6.45 -25.90
CA SER A 538 -7.62 5.28 -25.06
C SER A 538 -6.71 5.12 -23.84
N GLN A 539 -5.52 5.75 -23.81
CA GLN A 539 -4.63 5.72 -22.64
C GLN A 539 -4.90 6.84 -21.64
N GLN A 540 -5.63 7.89 -22.04
CA GLN A 540 -6.10 8.97 -21.15
C GLN A 540 -7.53 8.73 -20.62
N GLN A 541 -8.23 7.69 -21.09
CA GLN A 541 -9.60 7.34 -20.70
C GLN A 541 -9.75 5.88 -20.24
N ALA A 542 -8.73 5.30 -19.61
CA ALA A 542 -8.93 4.12 -18.78
C ALA A 542 -9.59 4.51 -17.43
N VAL A 543 -10.77 5.11 -17.52
CA VAL A 543 -11.89 5.05 -16.56
C VAL A 543 -13.15 5.42 -17.36
N PRO A 544 -13.99 4.46 -17.79
CA PRO A 544 -15.33 4.79 -18.22
C PRO A 544 -16.22 4.86 -16.99
N ALA A 545 -16.82 6.02 -16.78
CA ALA A 545 -17.94 6.22 -15.85
C ALA A 545 -19.00 5.13 -16.04
N GLY A 546 -19.35 4.46 -14.94
CA GLY A 546 -20.49 3.55 -14.90
C GLY A 546 -21.74 4.29 -15.35
N LYS A 547 -22.38 3.79 -16.41
CA LYS A 547 -23.71 4.26 -16.81
C LYS A 547 -24.70 3.86 -15.73
N GLU A 548 -25.14 4.81 -14.93
CA GLU A 548 -26.39 4.68 -14.18
C GLU A 548 -27.53 4.43 -15.16
N ARG A 549 -28.14 3.24 -15.07
CA ARG A 549 -29.45 2.96 -15.65
C ARG A 549 -30.50 3.19 -14.58
N THR A 550 -31.18 4.33 -14.64
CA THR A 550 -32.49 4.52 -13.99
C THR A 550 -33.49 3.46 -14.49
N PRO A 551 -34.21 2.74 -13.61
CA PRO A 551 -35.29 1.87 -14.02
C PRO A 551 -36.58 2.68 -14.20
N SER A 552 -36.98 2.95 -15.45
CA SER A 552 -38.29 3.50 -15.76
C SER A 552 -39.34 2.38 -15.84
N GLY A 553 -40.18 2.30 -14.80
CA GLY A 553 -41.64 2.20 -14.89
C GLY A 553 -42.27 1.02 -15.64
N ASN A 554 -42.68 0.02 -14.84
CA ASN A 554 -43.67 -1.00 -15.21
C ASN A 554 -45.00 -0.37 -15.67
N ARG A 555 -45.61 -0.99 -16.69
CA ARG A 555 -46.98 -0.75 -17.14
C ARG A 555 -47.90 -1.82 -16.56
N GLN A 556 -49.14 -1.38 -16.28
CA GLN A 556 -50.37 -2.15 -16.01
C GLN A 556 -50.48 -2.78 -14.62
N ALA A 557 -51.64 -2.88 -13.98
CA ALA A 557 -52.95 -2.23 -14.04
C ALA A 557 -53.75 -2.86 -12.87
N GLU A 558 -54.65 -2.09 -12.25
CA GLU A 558 -55.98 -2.49 -11.74
C GLU A 558 -56.37 -1.98 -10.34
N LEU A 559 -57.36 -1.08 -10.38
CA LEU A 559 -58.62 -1.07 -9.62
C LEU A 559 -58.56 -1.13 -8.09
N ALA A 560 -58.88 0.02 -7.46
CA ALA A 560 -60.14 0.22 -6.72
C ALA A 560 -60.12 1.60 -6.04
N GLY A 561 -61.06 2.47 -6.41
CA GLY A 561 -61.18 3.80 -5.83
C GLY A 561 -62.62 4.30 -5.88
N ALA A 562 -63.42 3.83 -4.91
CA ALA A 562 -64.72 4.41 -4.61
C ALA A 562 -64.52 5.86 -4.10
N GLY A 563 -65.16 6.82 -4.75
CA GLY A 563 -65.02 8.24 -4.42
C GLY A 563 -66.27 9.02 -4.81
N ARG A 564 -67.15 9.20 -3.83
CA ARG A 564 -68.38 10.00 -3.84
C ARG A 564 -68.16 11.42 -4.40
N GLY A 565 -69.10 11.91 -5.21
CA GLY A 565 -69.07 13.32 -5.62
C GLY A 565 -70.27 13.81 -6.45
N ARG A 566 -71.35 14.17 -5.76
CA ARG A 566 -72.33 15.23 -6.08
C ARG A 566 -73.35 15.04 -7.23
N ARG A 567 -74.61 14.90 -6.77
CA ARG A 567 -75.85 15.39 -7.39
C ARG A 567 -75.74 16.87 -7.80
N ALA A 568 -76.20 17.20 -9.01
CA ALA A 568 -77.36 18.08 -9.26
C ALA A 568 -77.45 18.44 -10.76
N GLY A 569 -78.61 18.19 -11.38
CA GLY A 569 -78.93 18.66 -12.74
C GLY A 569 -79.99 17.79 -13.40
N LYS A 570 -81.28 18.13 -13.22
CA LYS A 570 -82.45 17.49 -13.83
C LYS A 570 -82.67 17.97 -15.27
N GLN A 571 -83.43 17.15 -16.01
CA GLN A 571 -84.40 17.45 -17.08
C GLN A 571 -83.99 17.00 -18.48
N GLY A 572 -84.88 16.21 -19.10
CA GLY A 572 -84.84 15.76 -20.49
C GLY A 572 -85.10 14.27 -20.60
#